data_AF-A0A3A8QGE6-F1
#
_entry.id   AF-A0A3A8QGE6-F1
#
_cell.length_a   1.000
_cell.length_b   1.000
_cell.length_c   1.000
_cell.angle_alpha   90.00
_cell.angle_beta   90.00
_cell.angle_gamma   90.00
#
_symmetry.space_group_name_H-M   'P 1'
#
loop_
_entity.id
_entity.type
_entity.pdbx_description
1 polymer ?
#
loop_
_entity_poly.entity_id
_entity_poly.type
_entity_poly.pdbx_seq_one_letter_code
_entity_poly.pdbx_strand_id
1 'polypeptide(L)' 'MKLPQYVERDFARYLECGVLAHGFARVRCESCKDELLVAFSCK' A
#
# COMPACT_ATOMS: atom_id res chain seq x y z
N MET A 1 -18.09 -5.18 18.80
CA MET A 1 -17.81 -3.78 18.43
C MET A 1 -17.74 -3.73 16.91
N LYS A 2 -18.62 -3.01 16.22
CA LYS A 2 -18.50 -2.79 14.78
C LYS A 2 -17.47 -1.68 14.60
N LEU A 3 -16.43 -1.91 13.81
CA LEU A 3 -15.61 -0.79 13.36
C LEU A 3 -16.58 0.17 12.68
N PRO A 4 -16.46 1.47 12.92
CA PRO A 4 -17.24 2.40 12.14
C PRO A 4 -17.09 2.03 10.67
N GLN A 5 -18.18 1.99 9.89
CA GLN A 5 -18.10 1.55 8.49
C GLN A 5 -17.03 2.31 7.69
N TYR A 6 -16.65 3.50 8.16
CA TYR A 6 -15.53 4.23 7.61
C TYR A 6 -14.21 3.43 7.69
N VAL A 7 -13.88 2.77 8.80
CA VAL A 7 -12.64 2.00 8.94
C VAL A 7 -12.66 0.72 8.10
N GLU A 8 -13.79 0.01 8.06
CA GLU A 8 -13.92 -1.20 7.23
C GLU A 8 -13.74 -0.89 5.73
N ARG A 9 -14.27 0.24 5.28
CA ARG A 9 -14.05 0.77 3.92
C ARG A 9 -12.61 1.22 3.69
N ASP A 10 -12.04 1.91 4.67
CA ASP A 10 -10.70 2.49 4.53
C ASP A 10 -9.62 1.39 4.48
N PHE A 11 -9.91 0.25 5.09
CA PHE A 11 -9.04 -0.91 5.10
C PHE A 11 -9.13 -1.75 3.83
N ALA A 12 -10.34 -2.01 3.32
CA ALA A 12 -10.50 -2.72 2.04
C ALA A 12 -9.86 -1.94 0.87
N ARG A 13 -9.89 -0.61 0.94
CA ARG A 13 -9.15 0.29 0.04
C ARG A 13 -7.64 0.19 0.16
N TYR A 14 -7.16 -0.09 1.36
CA TYR A 14 -5.75 -0.26 1.64
C TYR A 14 -5.27 -1.66 1.22
N LEU A 15 -6.17 -2.52 0.69
CA LEU A 15 -6.00 -3.97 0.40
C LEU A 15 -6.14 -4.38 -1.07
N GLU A 16 -6.77 -3.56 -1.89
CA GLU A 16 -6.47 -3.53 -3.32
C GLU A 16 -5.11 -2.86 -3.46
N CYS A 17 -4.09 -3.55 -2.97
CA CYS A 17 -2.81 -2.99 -2.56
C CYS A 17 -1.96 -4.22 -2.32
N GLY A 18 -0.76 -4.30 -2.87
CA GLY A 18 -0.02 -5.57 -2.99
C GLY A 18 -0.06 -6.08 -4.43
N VAL A 19 -1.19 -5.83 -5.09
CA VAL A 19 -1.23 -5.74 -6.54
C VAL A 19 -0.65 -4.37 -6.90
N LEU A 20 0.47 -4.35 -7.63
CA LEU A 20 1.02 -3.09 -8.16
C LEU A 20 -0.05 -2.32 -8.95
N ALA A 21 -0.94 -3.02 -9.65
CA ALA A 21 -2.06 -2.41 -10.39
C ALA A 21 -3.11 -1.71 -9.50
N HIS A 22 -3.13 -1.98 -8.19
CA HIS A 22 -4.04 -1.32 -7.26
C HIS A 22 -3.32 -0.35 -6.29
N GLY A 23 -1.98 -0.41 -6.22
CA GLY A 23 -1.16 0.65 -5.61
C GLY A 23 0.16 0.16 -5.03
N PHE A 24 1.18 1.03 -5.02
CA PHE A 24 2.52 0.74 -4.52
C PHE A 24 3.29 1.98 -4.03
N ALA A 25 4.22 1.76 -3.09
CA ALA A 25 5.27 2.66 -2.67
C ALA A 25 6.53 2.44 -3.51
N ARG A 26 7.15 3.50 -4.03
CA ARG A 26 8.47 3.43 -4.69
C ARG A 26 9.57 3.76 -3.70
N VAL A 27 10.55 2.88 -3.58
CA VAL A 27 11.70 3.04 -2.71
C VAL A 27 12.93 3.28 -3.60
N ARG A 28 13.68 4.35 -3.32
CA ARG A 28 14.93 4.66 -4.02
C ARG A 28 16.06 4.75 -3.02
N CYS A 29 17.18 4.11 -3.34
CA CYS A 29 18.40 4.27 -2.57
C CYS A 29 19.22 5.44 -3.11
N GLU A 30 19.60 6.39 -2.25
CA GLU A 30 20.34 7.59 -2.68
C GLU A 30 21.80 7.29 -3.03
N SER A 31 22.37 6.25 -2.43
CA SER A 31 23.78 5.87 -2.60
C SER A 31 24.02 5.08 -3.87
N CYS A 32 23.19 4.08 -4.18
CA CYS A 32 23.34 3.24 -5.39
C CYS A 32 22.40 3.63 -6.55
N LYS A 33 21.46 4.56 -6.32
CA LYS A 33 20.47 5.04 -7.29
C LYS A 33 19.43 3.99 -7.75
N ASP A 34 19.43 2.80 -7.18
CA ASP A 34 18.44 1.76 -7.47
C ASP A 34 17.04 2.15 -7.03
N GLU A 35 16.05 1.69 -7.81
CA GLU A 35 14.63 1.90 -7.55
C GLU A 35 13.87 0.57 -7.48
N LEU A 36 12.99 0.46 -6.48
CA LEU A 36 12.12 -0.69 -6.27
C LEU A 36 10.67 -0.23 -6.11
N LEU A 37 9.75 -0.92 -6.78
CA LEU A 37 8.31 -0.77 -6.57
C LEU A 37 7.84 -1.78 -5.53
N VAL A 38 7.25 -1.27 -4.46
CA VAL A 38 6.77 -2.04 -3.30
C VAL A 38 5.28 -1.86 -3.23
N ALA A 39 4.52 -2.84 -3.69
CA ALA A 39 3.06 -2.78 -3.60
C ALA A 39 2.59 -2.48 -2.17
N PHE A 40 1.54 -1.66 -2.03
CA PHE A 40 1.06 -1.27 -0.71
C PHE A 40 0.69 -2.54 0.02
N SER A 41 1.49 -2.91 1.00
CA SER A 41 1.13 -4.01 1.84
C SER A 41 0.14 -3.45 2.82
N CYS A 42 -1.00 -4.10 2.89
CA CYS A 42 -2.10 -3.84 3.79
C CYS A 42 -1.57 -3.64 5.22
N LYS A 43 -2.00 -2.60 5.95
CA LYS A 43 -1.32 -2.14 7.17
C LYS A 43 -1.85 -2.88 8.38
#